data_AF-A0A087XCF2-F1
#
_entry.id   AF-A0A087XCF2-F1
#
_cell.length_a   1.000
_cell.length_b   1.000
_cell.length_c   1.000
_cell.angle_alpha   90.00
_cell.angle_beta   90.00
_cell.angle_gamma   90.00
#
_symmetry.space_group_name_H-M   'P 1'
#
loop_
_entity.id
_entity.type
_entity.pdbx_description
1 polymer ?
#
loop_
_entity_poly.entity_id
_entity_poly.type
_entity_poly.pdbx_seq_one_letter_code
_entity_poly.pdbx_strand_id
1 'polypeptide(L)'
;MWTLLLLCVLLGVLGSEGAQPADGQQLQILNCPPCERIHCSSRRALRLQCKGGVTTGVCGCCPVCARTEGESCGGNWDYLGKCDEGLVCVSQEAVADKPNAETKGICKAVIETLNPESCSPDCTKEFCQANPSAICSARFASLDKKECQGSCQHTTCSSCIVLKGPSCPQSCAASDSACLHRFGRCVHNHLRAHPACSSDVQ
;
A
#
# COMPACT_ATOMS: atom_id res chain seq x y z
N MET A 1 66.28 34.67 -55.66
CA MET A 1 66.17 36.11 -55.31
C MET A 1 64.75 36.29 -54.79
N TRP A 2 64.46 36.79 -53.60
CA TRP A 2 65.22 37.66 -52.72
C TRP A 2 64.56 37.56 -51.34
N THR A 3 65.39 37.27 -50.33
CA THR A 3 65.17 37.55 -48.92
C THR A 3 64.73 39.00 -48.69
N LEU A 4 63.68 39.23 -47.88
CA LEU A 4 63.33 40.44 -47.09
C LEU A 4 61.81 40.31 -46.80
N LEU A 5 61.30 40.05 -45.59
CA LEU A 5 61.55 40.74 -44.34
C LEU A 5 61.16 39.85 -43.14
N LEU A 6 62.16 39.47 -42.35
CA LEU A 6 62.05 39.41 -40.89
C LEU A 6 61.90 40.85 -40.40
N LEU A 7 60.82 41.18 -39.67
CA LEU A 7 60.73 42.25 -38.65
C LEU A 7 59.26 42.43 -38.23
N CYS A 8 58.88 41.80 -37.13
CA CYS A 8 58.00 42.34 -36.09
C CYS A 8 57.88 41.29 -34.97
N VAL A 9 58.99 41.14 -34.27
CA VAL A 9 59.04 40.62 -32.90
C VAL A 9 58.42 41.70 -31.99
N LEU A 10 57.66 41.26 -30.98
CA LEU A 10 57.16 42.01 -29.83
C LEU A 10 55.99 42.97 -30.08
N LEU A 11 54.77 42.53 -29.74
CA LEU A 11 53.79 43.29 -28.96
C LEU A 11 52.75 42.28 -28.42
N GLY A 12 52.72 42.13 -27.09
CA GLY A 12 52.00 41.07 -26.40
C GLY A 12 50.48 41.23 -26.37
N VAL A 13 49.80 40.15 -26.01
CA VAL A 13 48.51 40.20 -25.32
C VAL A 13 48.55 39.15 -24.21
N LEU A 14 48.16 39.63 -23.03
CA LEU A 14 48.15 38.96 -21.73
C LEU A 14 47.52 37.56 -21.80
N GLY A 15 48.13 36.62 -21.07
CA GLY A 15 47.43 35.46 -20.56
C GLY A 15 46.24 35.94 -19.74
N SER A 16 45.04 35.72 -20.27
CA SER A 16 43.81 35.75 -19.49
C SER A 16 43.66 34.36 -18.90
N GLU A 17 43.99 34.22 -17.62
CA GLU A 17 43.41 33.21 -16.75
C GLU A 17 41.90 33.42 -16.75
N GLY A 18 41.24 32.86 -17.77
CA GLY A 18 39.83 32.57 -17.73
C GLY A 18 39.64 31.44 -16.75
N ALA A 19 39.42 31.80 -15.48
CA ALA A 19 38.83 30.93 -14.50
C ALA A 19 37.62 30.26 -15.14
N GLN A 20 37.76 28.98 -15.49
CA GLN A 20 36.62 28.17 -15.89
C GLN A 20 35.73 28.08 -14.66
N PRO A 21 34.49 28.62 -14.71
CA PRO A 21 33.52 28.31 -13.68
C PRO A 21 33.32 26.81 -13.73
N ALA A 22 33.44 26.18 -12.56
CA ALA A 22 33.12 24.78 -12.34
C ALA A 22 31.87 24.41 -13.15
N ASP A 23 32.05 23.43 -14.02
CA ASP A 23 30.99 22.78 -14.79
C ASP A 23 29.94 22.30 -13.79
N GLY A 24 28.91 23.13 -13.61
CA GLY A 24 27.77 22.82 -12.78
C GLY A 24 27.09 21.64 -13.43
N GLN A 25 27.31 20.45 -12.85
CA GLN A 25 26.73 19.20 -13.32
C GLN A 25 25.22 19.40 -13.54
N GLN A 26 24.85 19.51 -14.81
CA GLN A 26 23.47 19.58 -15.22
C GLN A 26 22.84 18.21 -14.89
N LEU A 27 22.07 18.16 -13.80
CA LEU A 27 21.26 17.00 -13.46
C LEU A 27 20.24 16.79 -14.57
N GLN A 28 20.57 15.92 -15.52
CA GLN A 28 19.65 15.51 -16.57
C GLN A 28 18.54 14.69 -15.92
N ILE A 29 17.33 15.24 -15.91
CA ILE A 29 16.14 14.54 -15.44
C ILE A 29 15.85 13.43 -16.46
N LEU A 30 16.13 12.19 -16.07
CA LEU A 30 15.82 11.01 -16.86
C LEU A 30 14.30 10.82 -16.87
N ASN A 31 13.68 11.00 -18.03
CA ASN A 31 12.25 10.78 -18.23
C ASN A 31 12.04 9.59 -19.15
N CYS A 32 11.06 8.75 -18.81
CA CYS A 32 10.65 7.66 -19.67
C CYS A 32 9.87 8.21 -20.89
N PRO A 33 10.08 7.62 -22.08
CA PRO A 33 9.29 7.98 -23.25
C PRO A 33 7.83 7.53 -23.10
N PRO A 34 6.91 8.05 -23.93
CA PRO A 34 5.54 7.52 -24.03
C PRO A 34 5.54 6.00 -24.24
N CYS A 35 4.63 5.31 -23.56
CA CYS A 35 4.58 3.86 -23.62
C CYS A 35 3.94 3.36 -24.93
N GLU A 36 4.77 2.81 -25.81
CA GLU A 36 4.34 2.15 -27.03
C GLU A 36 4.74 0.67 -27.03
N ARG A 37 3.79 -0.20 -26.69
CA ARG A 37 4.05 -1.66 -26.54
C ARG A 37 4.47 -2.36 -27.84
N ILE A 38 4.32 -1.71 -28.99
CA ILE A 38 4.76 -2.25 -30.28
C ILE A 38 6.27 -2.46 -30.34
N HIS A 39 7.03 -1.68 -29.56
CA HIS A 39 8.49 -1.73 -29.47
C HIS A 39 9.00 -2.72 -28.42
N CYS A 40 8.10 -3.36 -27.66
CA CYS A 40 8.51 -4.36 -26.69
C CYS A 40 8.91 -5.66 -27.39
N SER A 41 10.07 -6.20 -27.01
CA SER A 41 10.54 -7.53 -27.46
C SER A 41 9.48 -8.61 -27.27
N SER A 42 8.77 -8.55 -26.14
CA SER A 42 7.53 -9.28 -25.92
C SER A 42 6.36 -8.31 -25.78
N ARG A 43 5.40 -8.39 -26.71
CA ARG A 43 4.18 -7.54 -26.66
C ARG A 43 3.12 -8.09 -25.73
N ARG A 44 3.17 -9.38 -25.44
CA ARG A 44 2.18 -10.11 -24.64
C ARG A 44 2.89 -10.82 -23.49
N ALA A 45 2.41 -10.59 -22.27
CA ALA A 45 2.86 -11.29 -21.07
C ALA A 45 2.85 -12.82 -21.25
N LEU A 46 1.81 -13.36 -21.90
CA LEU A 46 1.66 -14.80 -22.19
C LEU A 46 2.79 -15.42 -23.03
N ARG A 47 3.60 -14.61 -23.73
CA ARG A 47 4.76 -15.12 -24.49
C ARG A 47 6.02 -15.23 -23.62
N LEU A 48 6.04 -14.58 -22.46
CA LEU A 48 7.13 -14.72 -21.50
C LEU A 48 6.90 -16.00 -20.71
N GLN A 49 7.82 -16.95 -20.84
CA GLN A 49 7.85 -18.16 -20.02
C GLN A 49 8.62 -17.84 -18.75
N CYS A 50 7.97 -17.14 -17.82
CA CYS A 50 8.59 -16.69 -16.59
C CYS A 50 8.58 -17.78 -15.52
N LYS A 51 9.65 -17.83 -14.73
CA LYS A 51 9.73 -18.67 -13.52
C LYS A 51 8.78 -18.16 -12.43
N GLY A 52 8.67 -16.84 -12.30
CA GLY A 52 7.66 -16.16 -11.50
C GLY A 52 6.55 -15.55 -12.38
N GLY A 53 5.87 -14.53 -11.85
CA GLY A 53 4.90 -13.72 -12.57
C GLY A 53 5.50 -12.79 -13.62
N VAL A 54 4.63 -11.97 -14.20
CA VAL A 54 4.99 -10.94 -15.19
C VAL A 54 4.79 -9.57 -14.56
N THR A 55 5.85 -8.76 -14.61
CA THR A 55 5.87 -7.36 -14.18
C THR A 55 6.26 -6.47 -15.36
N THR A 56 6.59 -5.21 -15.09
CA THR A 56 7.03 -4.23 -16.09
C THR A 56 8.47 -3.81 -15.86
N GLY A 57 9.19 -3.50 -16.94
CA GLY A 57 10.55 -2.97 -16.88
C GLY A 57 10.65 -1.60 -16.18
N VAL A 58 11.85 -1.00 -16.24
CA VAL A 58 12.19 0.29 -15.60
C VAL A 58 11.11 1.37 -15.85
N CYS A 59 10.73 1.58 -17.11
CA CYS A 59 9.74 2.58 -17.49
C CYS A 59 8.27 2.15 -17.36
N GLY A 60 7.98 1.00 -16.77
CA GLY A 60 6.59 0.56 -16.54
C GLY A 60 5.81 0.13 -17.79
N CYS A 61 6.43 0.08 -18.97
CA CYS A 61 5.72 -0.14 -20.24
C CYS A 61 5.72 -1.60 -20.71
N CYS A 62 6.91 -2.17 -20.89
CA CYS A 62 7.07 -3.49 -21.48
C CYS A 62 6.97 -4.60 -20.43
N PRO A 63 6.26 -5.71 -20.72
CA PRO A 63 6.21 -6.85 -19.83
C PRO A 63 7.58 -7.53 -19.75
N VAL A 64 7.97 -7.90 -18.55
CA VAL A 64 9.21 -8.62 -18.22
C VAL A 64 8.92 -9.64 -17.10
N CYS A 65 9.79 -10.63 -16.91
CA CYS A 65 9.63 -11.56 -15.80
C CYS A 65 9.93 -10.89 -14.46
N ALA A 66 9.08 -11.15 -13.48
CA ALA A 66 9.32 -10.76 -12.11
C ALA A 66 10.42 -11.63 -11.48
N ARG A 67 11.10 -11.08 -10.48
CA ARG A 67 12.18 -11.75 -9.74
C ARG A 67 11.61 -12.65 -8.67
N THR A 68 12.04 -13.91 -8.66
CA THR A 68 11.59 -14.90 -7.67
C THR A 68 12.34 -14.76 -6.34
N GLU A 69 11.86 -15.42 -5.29
CA GLU A 69 12.48 -15.38 -3.97
C GLU A 69 13.97 -15.74 -4.03
N GLY A 70 14.79 -14.95 -3.34
CA GLY A 70 16.25 -15.09 -3.34
C GLY A 70 16.97 -14.42 -4.52
N GLU A 71 16.26 -13.94 -5.54
CA GLU A 71 16.87 -13.24 -6.68
C GLU A 71 17.20 -11.77 -6.35
N SER A 72 18.19 -11.22 -7.06
CA SER A 72 18.54 -9.79 -6.96
C SER A 72 17.46 -8.90 -7.56
N CYS A 73 17.20 -7.77 -6.90
CA CYS A 73 16.17 -6.81 -7.27
C CYS A 73 16.62 -5.37 -6.96
N GLY A 74 15.82 -4.41 -7.42
CA GLY A 74 16.04 -2.98 -7.18
C GLY A 74 17.13 -2.40 -8.08
N GLY A 75 18.07 -1.68 -7.48
CA GLY A 75 18.99 -0.81 -8.20
C GLY A 75 18.35 0.51 -8.58
N ASN A 76 19.13 1.44 -9.15
CA ASN A 76 18.56 2.72 -9.59
C ASN A 76 17.47 2.46 -10.64
N TRP A 77 16.24 2.92 -10.36
CA TRP A 77 15.08 2.73 -11.25
C TRP A 77 14.64 1.26 -11.46
N ASP A 78 14.99 0.36 -10.54
CA ASP A 78 14.65 -1.08 -10.62
C ASP A 78 15.26 -1.82 -11.83
N TYR A 79 16.41 -1.37 -12.34
CA TYR A 79 17.03 -2.02 -13.50
C TYR A 79 17.45 -3.48 -13.22
N LEU A 80 17.70 -3.84 -11.95
CA LEU A 80 17.96 -5.22 -11.55
C LEU A 80 16.69 -6.08 -11.56
N GLY A 81 15.52 -5.46 -11.58
CA GLY A 81 14.22 -6.11 -11.69
C GLY A 81 13.35 -5.91 -10.44
N LYS A 82 12.06 -6.17 -10.62
CA LYS A 82 11.03 -6.07 -9.57
C LYS A 82 10.67 -7.47 -9.09
N CYS A 83 10.44 -7.61 -7.80
CA CYS A 83 10.05 -8.88 -7.20
C CYS A 83 8.64 -9.32 -7.64
N ASP A 84 8.41 -10.62 -7.58
CA ASP A 84 7.13 -11.25 -7.87
C ASP A 84 6.05 -10.89 -6.83
N GLU A 85 4.80 -11.21 -7.14
CA GLU A 85 3.67 -10.98 -6.24
C GLU A 85 3.92 -11.64 -4.87
N GLY A 86 3.71 -10.90 -3.78
CA GLY A 86 3.96 -11.37 -2.41
C GLY A 86 5.43 -11.28 -1.94
N LEU A 87 6.34 -10.78 -2.79
CA LEU A 87 7.75 -10.58 -2.45
C LEU A 87 8.10 -9.09 -2.37
N VAL A 88 8.99 -8.73 -1.45
CA VAL A 88 9.54 -7.36 -1.32
C VAL A 88 11.04 -7.37 -1.56
N CYS A 89 11.54 -6.33 -2.22
CA CYS A 89 12.96 -6.13 -2.43
C CYS A 89 13.62 -5.58 -1.17
N VAL A 90 14.35 -6.44 -0.46
CA VAL A 90 15.03 -6.06 0.79
C VAL A 90 16.46 -5.65 0.47
N SER A 91 16.78 -4.37 0.67
CA SER A 91 18.13 -3.83 0.49
C SER A 91 19.14 -4.58 1.36
N GLN A 92 20.26 -4.97 0.77
CA GLN A 92 21.41 -5.39 1.57
C GLN A 92 22.05 -4.12 2.12
N GLU A 93 22.25 -4.05 3.44
CA GLU A 93 22.71 -2.86 4.15
C GLU A 93 23.81 -2.13 3.36
N ALA A 94 23.56 -0.86 3.04
CA ALA A 94 24.58 0.02 2.51
C ALA A 94 25.68 0.10 3.57
N VAL A 95 26.84 -0.52 3.28
CA VAL A 95 28.06 -0.23 4.03
C VAL A 95 28.21 1.28 3.98
N ALA A 96 28.03 1.92 5.13
CA ALA A 96 27.85 3.35 5.32
C ALA A 96 29.15 4.12 5.05
N ASP A 97 29.59 4.15 3.79
CA ASP A 97 30.76 4.93 3.37
C ASP A 97 30.78 5.30 1.87
N LYS A 98 29.68 5.08 1.13
CA LYS A 98 29.61 5.48 -0.29
C LYS A 98 28.31 6.23 -0.62
N PRO A 99 28.34 7.55 -0.85
CA PRO A 99 27.16 8.34 -1.20
C PRO A 99 26.53 7.99 -2.57
N ASN A 100 27.19 7.12 -3.36
CA ASN A 100 26.71 6.65 -4.67
C ASN A 100 26.45 5.13 -4.69
N ALA A 101 26.23 4.49 -3.54
CA ALA A 101 25.92 3.07 -3.49
C ALA A 101 24.53 2.81 -4.09
N GLU A 102 24.49 2.02 -5.15
CA GLU A 102 23.27 1.57 -5.78
C GLU A 102 22.44 0.71 -4.81
N THR A 103 21.15 1.02 -4.64
CA THR A 103 20.24 0.31 -3.72
C THR A 103 19.83 -1.05 -4.27
N LYS A 104 20.77 -2.00 -4.26
CA LYS A 104 20.55 -3.40 -4.63
C LYS A 104 19.94 -4.17 -3.44
N GLY A 105 18.95 -5.01 -3.73
CA GLY A 105 18.31 -5.88 -2.74
C GLY A 105 18.15 -7.32 -3.20
N ILE A 106 17.48 -8.11 -2.36
CA ILE A 106 17.07 -9.49 -2.63
C ILE A 106 15.56 -9.61 -2.40
N CYS A 107 14.86 -10.32 -3.28
CA CYS A 107 13.45 -10.61 -3.10
C CYS A 107 13.24 -11.57 -1.94
N LYS A 108 12.47 -11.15 -0.94
CA LYS A 108 12.09 -11.98 0.20
C LYS A 108 10.58 -12.01 0.31
N ALA A 109 10.04 -13.15 0.75
CA ALA A 109 8.62 -13.26 1.04
C ALA A 109 8.21 -12.20 2.08
N VAL A 110 7.16 -11.45 1.76
CA VAL A 110 6.39 -10.74 2.78
C VAL A 110 5.56 -11.80 3.46
N ILE A 111 6.21 -12.59 4.31
CA ILE A 111 5.48 -13.15 5.43
C ILE A 111 5.28 -11.95 6.35
N GLU A 112 4.26 -11.13 6.06
CA GLU A 112 3.56 -10.53 7.18
C GLU A 112 3.10 -11.75 7.98
N THR A 113 3.90 -12.12 8.97
CA THR A 113 3.37 -12.80 10.14
C THR A 113 2.42 -11.79 10.75
N LEU A 114 1.24 -11.62 10.13
CA LEU A 114 0.05 -11.21 10.82
C LEU A 114 -0.06 -12.26 11.90
N ASN A 115 0.49 -11.93 13.07
CA ASN A 115 0.35 -12.77 14.23
C ASN A 115 -1.16 -13.02 14.32
N PRO A 116 -1.64 -14.27 14.22
CA PRO A 116 -3.08 -14.55 14.24
C PRO A 116 -3.76 -14.05 15.52
N GLU A 117 -2.97 -13.65 16.52
CA GLU A 117 -3.37 -12.99 17.77
C GLU A 117 -3.45 -11.45 17.68
N SER A 118 -2.95 -10.81 16.63
CA SER A 118 -2.96 -9.35 16.46
C SER A 118 -4.32 -8.87 15.97
N CYS A 119 -5.29 -8.82 16.87
CA CYS A 119 -6.62 -8.32 16.54
C CYS A 119 -6.62 -6.79 16.33
N SER A 120 -7.32 -6.31 15.30
CA SER A 120 -7.85 -4.94 15.23
C SER A 120 -8.62 -4.56 16.52
N PRO A 121 -8.76 -3.25 16.83
CA PRO A 121 -9.55 -2.79 17.98
C PRO A 121 -10.98 -3.33 17.95
N ASP A 122 -11.59 -3.43 19.13
CA ASP A 122 -12.95 -3.95 19.28
C ASP A 122 -13.98 -3.10 18.51
N CYS A 123 -14.98 -3.77 17.93
CA CYS A 123 -16.13 -3.13 17.29
C CYS A 123 -17.06 -2.47 18.34
N THR A 124 -16.57 -1.47 19.07
CA THR A 124 -17.40 -0.67 19.98
C THR A 124 -18.22 0.33 19.17
N LYS A 125 -19.35 0.76 19.74
CA LYS A 125 -20.20 1.79 19.14
C LYS A 125 -19.38 3.07 18.90
N GLU A 126 -18.57 3.47 19.87
CA GLU A 126 -17.76 4.67 19.83
C GLU A 126 -16.68 4.57 18.73
N PHE A 127 -16.00 3.43 18.63
CA PHE A 127 -14.97 3.20 17.61
C PHE A 127 -15.55 3.23 16.20
N CYS A 128 -16.66 2.53 15.98
CA CYS A 128 -17.29 2.45 14.66
C CYS A 128 -18.03 3.73 14.25
N GLN A 129 -18.50 4.53 15.21
CA GLN A 129 -19.02 5.87 14.94
C GLN A 129 -17.91 6.83 14.48
N ALA A 130 -16.71 6.73 15.07
CA ALA A 130 -15.56 7.52 14.66
C ALA A 130 -14.91 7.03 13.35
N ASN A 131 -15.01 5.72 13.06
CA ASN A 131 -14.32 5.07 11.95
C ASN A 131 -15.26 4.13 11.16
N PRO A 132 -16.18 4.65 10.33
CA PRO A 132 -17.24 3.85 9.72
C PRO A 132 -16.74 2.78 8.73
N SER A 133 -15.56 2.96 8.14
CA SER A 133 -14.95 2.01 7.18
C SER A 133 -13.82 1.17 7.77
N ALA A 134 -13.50 1.34 9.06
CA ALA A 134 -12.41 0.59 9.68
C ALA A 134 -12.76 -0.89 9.88
N ILE A 135 -11.72 -1.73 9.80
CA ILE A 135 -11.78 -3.12 10.24
C ILE A 135 -11.67 -3.14 11.77
N CYS A 136 -12.57 -3.87 12.41
CA CYS A 136 -12.63 -4.03 13.86
C CYS A 136 -12.86 -5.50 14.23
N SER A 137 -12.55 -5.87 15.47
CA SER A 137 -12.73 -7.22 16.03
C SER A 137 -14.12 -7.38 16.64
N ALA A 138 -14.93 -8.29 16.10
CA ALA A 138 -16.28 -8.57 16.61
C ALA A 138 -16.32 -9.69 17.65
N ARG A 139 -15.17 -10.06 18.24
CA ARG A 139 -15.03 -11.13 19.24
C ARG A 139 -16.05 -11.08 20.40
N PHE A 140 -16.46 -9.88 20.81
CA PHE A 140 -17.46 -9.65 21.86
C PHE A 140 -18.80 -9.09 21.36
N ALA A 141 -18.88 -8.70 20.08
CA ALA A 141 -20.08 -8.11 19.48
C ALA A 141 -20.88 -9.11 18.63
N SER A 142 -20.30 -10.28 18.30
CA SER A 142 -20.97 -11.32 17.53
C SER A 142 -22.11 -11.95 18.34
N LEU A 143 -23.32 -11.94 17.77
CA LEU A 143 -24.49 -12.60 18.34
C LEU A 143 -24.40 -14.14 18.22
N ASP A 144 -23.76 -14.63 17.15
CA ASP A 144 -23.66 -16.05 16.83
C ASP A 144 -22.21 -16.43 16.49
N LYS A 145 -21.64 -17.35 17.27
CA LYS A 145 -20.30 -17.90 17.00
C LYS A 145 -20.40 -19.11 16.05
N LYS A 146 -19.67 -19.07 14.93
CA LYS A 146 -19.52 -20.19 13.99
C LYS A 146 -18.13 -20.80 14.10
N GLU A 147 -18.02 -22.10 13.84
CA GLU A 147 -16.75 -22.85 13.93
C GLU A 147 -15.67 -22.33 12.96
N CYS A 148 -16.07 -21.73 11.84
CA CYS A 148 -15.15 -21.10 10.88
C CYS A 148 -14.64 -19.71 11.30
N GLN A 149 -15.14 -19.14 12.39
CA GLN A 149 -14.73 -17.81 12.84
C GLN A 149 -13.45 -17.93 13.68
N GLY A 150 -12.37 -17.29 13.21
CA GLY A 150 -11.11 -17.18 13.97
C GLY A 150 -11.24 -16.38 15.27
N SER A 151 -10.17 -16.34 16.06
CA SER A 151 -10.13 -15.72 17.40
C SER A 151 -10.61 -14.27 17.44
N CYS A 152 -10.25 -13.45 16.44
CA CYS A 152 -10.58 -12.03 16.42
C CYS A 152 -11.92 -11.69 15.76
N GLN A 153 -12.47 -12.56 14.91
CA GLN A 153 -13.74 -12.33 14.20
C GLN A 153 -13.81 -10.94 13.53
N HIS A 154 -12.80 -10.57 12.74
CA HIS A 154 -12.75 -9.25 12.13
C HIS A 154 -13.93 -9.01 11.18
N THR A 155 -14.48 -7.80 11.25
CA THR A 155 -15.53 -7.30 10.36
C THR A 155 -15.31 -5.82 10.09
N THR A 156 -16.08 -5.24 9.17
CA THR A 156 -16.09 -3.80 8.93
C THR A 156 -17.11 -3.12 9.84
N CYS A 157 -16.78 -1.94 10.35
CA CYS A 157 -17.69 -1.14 11.19
C CYS A 157 -19.04 -0.84 10.51
N SER A 158 -19.06 -0.65 9.19
CA SER A 158 -20.28 -0.47 8.40
C SER A 158 -21.18 -1.70 8.36
N SER A 159 -20.65 -2.89 8.66
CA SER A 159 -21.41 -4.14 8.76
C SER A 159 -22.03 -4.35 10.14
N CYS A 160 -21.69 -3.52 11.13
CA CYS A 160 -22.23 -3.62 12.49
C CYS A 160 -23.60 -2.93 12.58
N ILE A 161 -24.58 -3.63 13.14
CA ILE A 161 -25.88 -3.03 13.49
C ILE A 161 -25.86 -2.54 14.94
N VAL A 162 -26.29 -1.29 15.17
CA VAL A 162 -26.46 -0.77 16.53
C VAL A 162 -27.90 -1.04 16.96
N LEU A 163 -28.09 -2.04 17.83
CA LEU A 163 -29.39 -2.29 18.44
C LEU A 163 -29.68 -1.21 19.49
N LYS A 164 -30.58 -0.27 19.15
CA LYS A 164 -31.08 0.70 20.13
C LYS A 164 -32.15 0.03 20.98
N GLY A 165 -31.85 -0.16 22.27
CA GLY A 165 -32.81 -0.68 23.23
C GLY A 165 -34.12 0.12 23.24
N PRO A 166 -35.26 -0.53 23.53
CA PRO A 166 -36.54 0.15 23.61
C PRO A 166 -36.52 1.18 24.73
N SER A 167 -36.95 2.41 24.43
CA SER A 167 -37.07 3.49 25.42
C SER A 167 -38.34 3.30 26.25
N CYS A 168 -38.44 2.17 26.95
CA CYS A 168 -39.56 1.86 27.82
C CYS A 168 -39.34 2.48 29.20
N PRO A 169 -40.21 3.39 29.66
CA PRO A 169 -40.00 4.15 30.89
C PRO A 169 -40.20 3.34 32.18
N GLN A 170 -40.69 2.10 32.09
CA GLN A 170 -41.06 1.29 33.24
C GLN A 170 -39.84 0.49 33.73
N SER A 171 -39.46 0.68 35.00
CA SER A 171 -38.61 -0.25 35.74
C SER A 171 -39.51 -1.09 36.65
N CYS A 172 -39.46 -2.42 36.52
CA CYS A 172 -40.37 -3.34 37.19
C CYS A 172 -39.62 -4.26 38.17
N ALA A 173 -40.22 -4.51 39.34
CA ALA A 173 -39.79 -5.60 40.21
C ALA A 173 -40.19 -6.96 39.61
N ALA A 174 -39.38 -8.00 39.84
CA ALA A 174 -39.62 -9.34 39.30
C ALA A 174 -40.96 -9.96 39.73
N SER A 175 -41.53 -9.51 40.85
CA SER A 175 -42.81 -9.97 41.39
C SER A 175 -44.04 -9.24 40.83
N ASP A 176 -43.87 -8.11 40.14
CA ASP A 176 -45.00 -7.33 39.60
C ASP A 176 -45.30 -7.75 38.16
N SER A 177 -46.12 -8.79 38.04
CA SER A 177 -46.56 -9.35 36.75
C SER A 177 -47.30 -8.33 35.87
N ALA A 178 -48.05 -7.40 36.46
CA ALA A 178 -48.78 -6.38 35.72
C ALA A 178 -47.83 -5.34 35.10
N CYS A 179 -46.79 -4.93 35.84
CA CYS A 179 -45.72 -4.08 35.32
C CYS A 179 -44.93 -4.78 34.22
N LEU A 180 -44.50 -6.02 34.46
CA LEU A 180 -43.76 -6.81 33.47
C LEU A 180 -44.56 -6.99 32.17
N HIS A 181 -45.88 -7.20 32.26
CA HIS A 181 -46.73 -7.30 31.08
C HIS A 181 -46.87 -5.96 30.33
N ARG A 182 -46.91 -4.82 31.03
CA ARG A 182 -46.89 -3.49 30.38
C ARG A 182 -45.54 -3.22 29.71
N PHE A 183 -44.44 -3.55 30.38
CA PHE A 183 -43.09 -3.46 29.82
C PHE A 183 -42.96 -4.32 28.57
N GLY A 184 -43.40 -5.59 28.61
CA GLY A 184 -43.40 -6.49 27.45
C GLY A 184 -44.17 -5.93 26.26
N ARG A 185 -45.35 -5.33 26.48
CA ARG A 185 -46.11 -4.65 25.41
C ARG A 185 -45.35 -3.45 24.82
N CYS A 186 -44.67 -2.67 25.66
CA CYS A 186 -43.85 -1.55 25.19
C CYS A 186 -42.70 -2.04 24.30
N VAL A 187 -41.97 -3.07 24.73
CA VAL A 187 -40.88 -3.67 23.95
C VAL A 187 -41.39 -4.22 22.62
N HIS A 188 -42.51 -4.96 22.64
CA HIS A 188 -43.13 -5.52 21.42
C HIS A 188 -43.49 -4.44 20.39
N ASN A 189 -44.06 -3.33 20.85
CA ASN A 189 -44.38 -2.21 19.97
C ASN A 189 -43.12 -1.54 19.39
N HIS A 190 -42.05 -1.40 20.19
CA HIS A 190 -40.77 -0.85 19.72
C HIS A 190 -40.15 -1.71 18.61
N LEU A 191 -40.14 -3.03 18.79
CA LEU A 191 -39.59 -3.98 17.83
C LEU A 191 -40.40 -4.03 16.52
N ARG A 192 -41.73 -3.85 16.58
CA ARG A 192 -42.56 -3.70 15.37
C ARG A 192 -42.27 -2.41 14.60
N ALA A 193 -42.01 -1.32 15.29
CA ALA A 193 -41.73 -0.03 14.66
C ALA A 193 -40.29 0.07 14.10
N HIS A 194 -39.35 -0.69 14.67
CA HIS A 194 -37.94 -0.69 14.27
C HIS A 194 -37.47 -2.14 14.08
N PRO A 195 -37.80 -2.78 12.96
CA PRO A 195 -37.37 -4.15 12.70
C PRO A 195 -35.84 -4.21 12.74
N ALA A 196 -35.31 -5.08 13.61
CA ALA A 196 -33.87 -5.18 13.88
C ALA A 196 -33.07 -5.69 12.67
N CYS A 197 -33.73 -6.30 11.67
CA CYS A 197 -33.15 -6.66 10.39
C CYS A 197 -34.24 -6.55 9.31
N SER A 198 -33.96 -5.80 8.24
CA SER A 198 -34.70 -5.94 6.98
C SER A 198 -34.12 -7.15 6.24
N SER A 199 -34.63 -8.33 6.54
CA SER A 199 -34.36 -9.53 5.72
C SER A 199 -35.23 -9.57 4.45
N ASP A 200 -36.13 -8.60 4.27
CA ASP A 200 -37.02 -8.51 3.11
C ASP A 200 -36.57 -7.42 2.12
N VAL A 201 -35.31 -7.52 1.67
CA VAL A 201 -34.92 -6.94 0.37
C VAL A 201 -34.31 -8.07 -0.44
N GLN A 202 -35.20 -8.78 -1.13
CA GLN A 202 -34.85 -9.73 -2.19
C GLN A 202 -35.07 -9.08 -3.54
#